data_AF-A0A9E3X528-F1
#
_entry.id   AF-A0A9E3X528-F1
#
_cell.length_a   1.000
_cell.length_b   1.000
_cell.length_c   1.000
_cell.angle_alpha   90.00
_cell.angle_beta   90.00
_cell.angle_gamma   90.00
#
_symmetry.space_group_name_H-M   'P 1'
#
loop_
_entity.id
_entity.type
_entity.pdbx_description
1 polymer ?
#
loop_
_entity_poly.entity_id
_entity_poly.type
_entity_poly.pdbx_seq_one_letter_code
_entity_poly.pdbx_strand_id
1 'polypeptide(L)'
;MTQEAYIYEAIRTPRSRGRASGELYEVKPIDLVVTLMNELVARTKLDTARVDDVVLGCVTPVGDQGADIAKVAAQKAGWAVDVPGMQLNRFCASGLEAVNLAAMKIRSGWENLVVAGGVESMSRVPMMRDGGAWAFDPQTNYETYFVPQGIGADLIATL
;
A
#
# COMPACT_ATOMS: atom_id res chain seq x y z
N MET A 1 11.92 -24.46 -5.76
CA MET A 1 11.11 -23.35 -6.31
C MET A 1 10.62 -23.78 -7.67
N THR A 2 9.32 -23.99 -7.84
CA THR A 2 8.74 -24.64 -9.03
C THR A 2 8.02 -23.66 -9.97
N GLN A 3 7.69 -22.45 -9.51
CA GLN A 3 7.11 -21.38 -10.32
C GLN A 3 7.96 -20.11 -10.25
N GLU A 4 8.09 -19.42 -11.38
CA GLU A 4 8.71 -18.10 -11.47
C GLU A 4 7.61 -17.03 -11.47
N ALA A 5 7.86 -15.91 -10.79
CA ALA A 5 6.91 -14.80 -10.70
C ALA A 5 7.23 -13.75 -11.77
N TYR A 6 6.22 -13.34 -12.53
CA TYR A 6 6.34 -12.35 -13.60
C TYR A 6 5.44 -11.15 -13.33
N ILE A 7 5.89 -9.96 -13.73
CA ILE A 7 5.08 -8.74 -13.70
C ILE A 7 4.44 -8.57 -15.07
N TYR A 8 3.11 -8.65 -15.13
CA TYR A 8 2.34 -8.50 -16.36
C TYR A 8 1.89 -7.06 -16.63
N GLU A 9 1.58 -6.30 -15.57
CA GLU A 9 1.26 -4.87 -15.66
C GLU A 9 1.76 -4.11 -14.42
N ALA A 10 2.08 -2.83 -14.60
CA ALA A 10 2.53 -1.92 -13.56
C ALA A 10 2.08 -0.48 -13.85
N ILE A 11 1.07 -0.02 -13.12
CA ILE A 11 0.45 1.31 -13.30
C ILE A 11 0.45 2.11 -11.99
N ARG A 12 0.31 3.43 -12.10
CA ARG A 12 0.22 4.33 -10.94
C ARG A 12 -0.58 5.58 -11.29
N THR A 13 -1.15 6.23 -10.28
CA THR A 13 -1.70 7.58 -10.41
C THR A 13 -0.57 8.61 -10.57
N PRO A 14 -0.86 9.83 -11.05
CA PRO A 14 0.03 10.96 -10.78
C PRO A 14 0.20 11.16 -9.27
N ARG A 15 1.28 11.84 -8.86
CA ARG A 15 1.52 12.24 -7.47
C ARG A 15 1.23 13.73 -7.32
N SER A 16 0.50 14.09 -6.28
CA SER A 16 0.20 15.47 -5.89
C SER A 16 0.89 15.79 -4.56
N ARG A 17 0.90 17.08 -4.18
CA ARG A 17 1.43 17.55 -2.90
C ARG A 17 0.64 16.94 -1.75
N GLY A 18 1.34 16.38 -0.76
CA GLY A 18 0.76 15.82 0.48
C GLY A 18 0.27 16.87 1.47
N ARG A 19 -0.45 17.91 1.01
CA ARG A 19 -1.03 18.99 1.82
C ARG A 19 -2.45 19.27 1.36
N ALA A 20 -3.24 19.96 2.17
CA ALA A 20 -4.62 20.33 1.82
C ALA A 20 -4.74 21.16 0.53
N SER A 21 -3.67 21.86 0.13
CA SER A 21 -3.60 22.61 -1.14
C SER A 21 -3.16 21.75 -2.34
N GLY A 22 -3.05 20.44 -2.19
CA GLY A 22 -2.68 19.52 -3.27
C GLY A 22 -3.89 19.14 -4.13
N GLU A 23 -3.64 18.95 -5.42
CA GLU A 23 -4.61 18.59 -6.46
C GLU A 23 -5.37 17.27 -6.19
N LEU A 24 -4.80 16.34 -5.41
CA LEU A 24 -5.49 15.09 -5.04
C LEU A 24 -6.10 15.11 -3.63
N TYR A 25 -6.12 16.26 -2.92
CA TYR A 25 -6.67 16.33 -1.57
C TYR A 25 -8.18 16.02 -1.51
N GLU A 26 -8.93 16.41 -2.53
CA GLU A 26 -10.37 16.14 -2.64
C GLU A 26 -10.70 14.68 -3.01
N VAL A 27 -9.69 13.90 -3.45
CA VAL A 27 -9.85 12.51 -3.86
C VAL A 27 -9.58 11.59 -2.68
N LYS A 28 -10.56 10.74 -2.32
CA LYS A 28 -10.38 9.75 -1.26
C LYS A 28 -9.35 8.70 -1.71
N PRO A 29 -8.48 8.20 -0.81
CA PRO A 29 -7.47 7.18 -1.14
C PRO A 29 -8.08 5.92 -1.77
N ILE A 30 -9.28 5.52 -1.32
CA ILE A 30 -10.01 4.39 -1.92
C ILE A 30 -10.32 4.61 -3.42
N ASP A 31 -10.62 5.84 -3.85
CA ASP A 31 -10.90 6.16 -5.25
C ASP A 31 -9.62 6.15 -6.11
N LEU A 32 -8.47 6.45 -5.51
CA LEU A 32 -7.16 6.32 -6.18
C LEU A 32 -6.88 4.86 -6.55
N VAL A 33 -7.15 3.93 -5.64
CA VAL A 33 -6.97 2.48 -5.88
C VAL A 33 -7.98 1.97 -6.89
N VAL A 34 -9.27 2.26 -6.71
CA VAL A 34 -10.34 1.80 -7.61
C VAL A 34 -10.11 2.27 -9.04
N THR A 35 -9.61 3.49 -9.23
CA THR A 35 -9.26 4.00 -10.56
C THR A 35 -8.23 3.12 -11.25
N LEU A 36 -7.17 2.71 -10.54
CA LEU A 36 -6.14 1.82 -11.09
C LEU A 36 -6.67 0.40 -11.31
N MET A 37 -7.52 -0.12 -10.41
CA MET A 37 -8.14 -1.44 -10.58
C MET A 37 -9.02 -1.49 -11.84
N ASN A 38 -9.81 -0.44 -12.09
CA ASN A 38 -10.62 -0.32 -13.29
C ASN A 38 -9.75 -0.21 -14.55
N GLU A 39 -8.68 0.57 -14.50
CA GLU A 39 -7.73 0.71 -15.60
C GLU A 39 -7.02 -0.61 -15.92
N LEU A 40 -6.62 -1.37 -14.89
CA LEU A 40 -6.03 -2.69 -15.05
C LEU A 40 -6.97 -3.62 -15.82
N VAL A 41 -8.24 -3.72 -15.40
CA VAL A 41 -9.27 -4.51 -16.10
C VAL A 41 -9.49 -4.00 -17.52
N ALA A 42 -9.53 -2.69 -17.73
CA ALA A 42 -9.75 -2.09 -19.05
C ALA A 42 -8.66 -2.48 -20.06
N ARG A 43 -7.38 -2.45 -19.63
CA ARG A 43 -6.20 -2.79 -20.46
C ARG A 43 -6.05 -4.28 -20.74
N THR A 44 -6.25 -5.09 -19.69
CA THR A 44 -5.87 -6.50 -19.72
C THR A 44 -7.04 -7.45 -19.98
N LYS A 45 -8.28 -6.95 -19.85
CA LYS A 45 -9.50 -7.77 -19.82
C LYS A 45 -9.43 -8.86 -18.75
N LEU A 46 -8.77 -8.55 -17.62
CA LEU A 46 -8.62 -9.44 -16.47
C LEU A 46 -9.98 -9.96 -15.99
N ASP A 47 -10.10 -11.29 -15.92
CA ASP A 47 -11.15 -11.95 -15.17
C ASP A 47 -10.82 -11.87 -13.67
N THR A 48 -11.56 -11.01 -12.96
CA THR A 48 -11.30 -10.74 -11.54
C THR A 48 -11.51 -11.96 -10.64
N ALA A 49 -12.32 -12.95 -11.06
CA ALA A 49 -12.52 -14.19 -10.30
C ALA A 49 -11.26 -15.09 -10.28
N ARG A 50 -10.25 -14.77 -11.09
CA ARG A 50 -8.96 -15.46 -11.11
C ARG A 50 -7.90 -14.81 -10.23
N VAL A 51 -8.21 -13.67 -9.59
CA VAL A 51 -7.27 -13.00 -8.69
C VAL A 51 -7.32 -13.69 -7.33
N ASP A 52 -6.22 -14.33 -6.97
CA ASP A 52 -6.10 -15.07 -5.72
C ASP A 52 -5.90 -14.16 -4.51
N ASP A 53 -5.35 -12.95 -4.69
CA ASP A 53 -5.24 -11.93 -3.64
C ASP A 53 -5.00 -10.51 -4.17
N VAL A 54 -5.39 -9.51 -3.36
CA VAL A 54 -5.05 -8.09 -3.53
C VAL A 54 -4.23 -7.64 -2.34
N VAL A 55 -2.93 -7.38 -2.54
CA VAL A 55 -1.99 -7.01 -1.49
C VAL A 55 -1.60 -5.55 -1.60
N LEU A 56 -2.00 -4.70 -0.65
CA LEU A 56 -1.67 -3.28 -0.66
C LEU A 56 -0.84 -2.86 0.56
N GLY A 57 0.28 -2.22 0.29
CA GLY A 57 1.00 -1.45 1.29
C GLY A 57 0.28 -0.14 1.64
N CYS A 58 0.08 0.12 2.92
CA CYS A 58 -0.44 1.38 3.45
C CYS A 58 0.22 1.67 4.79
N VAL A 59 0.90 2.81 4.91
CA VAL A 59 1.71 3.12 6.10
C VAL A 59 0.81 3.64 7.23
N THR A 60 -0.22 4.40 6.90
CA THR A 60 -1.12 5.00 7.90
C THR A 60 -2.54 4.43 7.80
N PRO A 61 -2.79 3.15 8.16
CA PRO A 61 -4.05 2.45 7.89
C PRO A 61 -5.17 2.82 8.88
N VAL A 62 -5.49 4.11 8.98
CA VAL A 62 -6.56 4.64 9.84
C VAL A 62 -7.46 5.59 9.05
N GLY A 63 -8.69 5.83 9.53
CA GLY A 63 -9.64 6.73 8.89
C GLY A 63 -9.95 6.31 7.44
N ASP A 64 -9.75 7.23 6.50
CA ASP A 64 -9.98 7.01 5.05
C ASP A 64 -9.16 5.84 4.47
N GLN A 65 -8.11 5.38 5.17
CA GLN A 65 -7.21 4.29 4.76
C GLN A 65 -7.32 3.03 5.64
N GLY A 66 -8.23 3.04 6.61
CA GLY A 66 -8.39 1.94 7.55
C GLY A 66 -9.25 0.79 7.03
N ALA A 67 -9.52 -0.16 7.94
CA ALA A 67 -10.42 -1.29 7.71
C ALA A 67 -10.06 -2.14 6.47
N ASP A 68 -8.78 -2.47 6.32
CA ASP A 68 -8.24 -3.22 5.18
C ASP A 68 -8.64 -2.62 3.82
N ILE A 69 -7.95 -1.53 3.46
CA ILE A 69 -8.21 -0.79 2.23
C ILE A 69 -8.06 -1.66 0.95
N ALA A 70 -7.31 -2.76 1.01
CA ALA A 70 -7.18 -3.67 -0.13
C ALA A 70 -8.49 -4.40 -0.42
N LYS A 71 -9.10 -5.02 0.60
CA LYS A 71 -10.39 -5.72 0.45
C LYS A 71 -11.51 -4.75 0.09
N VAL A 72 -11.56 -3.59 0.73
CA VAL A 72 -12.57 -2.56 0.44
C VAL A 72 -12.43 -2.03 -0.99
N ALA A 73 -11.20 -1.88 -1.51
CA ALA A 73 -10.96 -1.44 -2.88
C ALA A 73 -11.47 -2.46 -3.90
N ALA A 74 -11.18 -3.75 -3.71
CA ALA A 74 -11.69 -4.81 -4.58
C ALA A 74 -13.22 -4.84 -4.63
N GLN A 75 -13.87 -4.75 -3.46
CA GLN A 75 -15.34 -4.69 -3.38
C GLN A 75 -15.91 -3.46 -4.09
N LYS A 76 -15.33 -2.28 -3.86
CA LYS A 76 -15.79 -1.03 -4.47
C LYS A 76 -15.55 -0.98 -5.98
N ALA A 77 -14.47 -1.60 -6.46
CA ALA A 77 -14.18 -1.75 -7.89
C ALA A 77 -15.10 -2.76 -8.60
N GLY A 78 -15.97 -3.46 -7.85
CA GLY A 78 -16.86 -4.48 -8.40
C GLY A 78 -16.13 -5.75 -8.85
N TRP A 79 -14.96 -6.04 -8.27
CA TRP A 79 -14.28 -7.31 -8.49
C TRP A 79 -15.07 -8.46 -7.85
N ALA A 80 -14.80 -9.69 -8.27
CA ALA A 80 -15.48 -10.87 -7.75
C ALA A 80 -15.44 -10.93 -6.21
N VAL A 81 -16.56 -11.34 -5.61
CA VAL A 81 -16.82 -11.20 -4.15
C VAL A 81 -15.83 -11.99 -3.29
N ASP A 82 -15.34 -13.08 -3.84
CA ASP A 82 -14.40 -14.05 -3.25
C ASP A 82 -12.94 -13.61 -3.34
N VAL A 83 -12.61 -12.58 -4.13
CA VAL A 83 -11.24 -12.02 -4.17
C VAL A 83 -10.85 -11.52 -2.77
N PRO A 84 -9.81 -12.08 -2.13
CA PRO A 84 -9.39 -11.61 -0.82
C PRO A 84 -8.63 -10.29 -0.94
N GLY A 85 -8.37 -9.68 0.21
CA GLY A 85 -7.55 -8.47 0.29
C GLY A 85 -6.71 -8.51 1.56
N MET A 86 -5.53 -7.92 1.47
CA MET A 86 -4.61 -7.79 2.59
C MET A 86 -3.92 -6.43 2.55
N GLN A 87 -4.09 -5.67 3.63
CA GLN A 87 -3.30 -4.47 3.91
C GLN A 87 -2.07 -4.83 4.76
N LEU A 88 -0.90 -4.30 4.40
CA LEU A 88 0.33 -4.44 5.18
C LEU A 88 1.04 -3.11 5.40
N ASN A 89 1.91 -3.07 6.40
CA ASN A 89 2.75 -1.91 6.71
C ASN A 89 4.20 -2.38 7.02
N ARG A 90 5.13 -2.02 6.13
CA ARG A 90 6.58 -2.07 6.32
C ARG A 90 7.18 -0.68 6.08
N PHE A 91 6.56 0.36 6.68
CA PHE A 91 6.93 1.76 6.51
C PHE A 91 7.09 2.14 5.03
N CYS A 92 8.11 2.93 4.67
CA CYS A 92 8.39 3.40 3.32
C CYS A 92 8.50 2.27 2.28
N ALA A 93 8.82 1.04 2.71
CA ALA A 93 8.96 -0.12 1.84
C ALA A 93 7.64 -0.85 1.57
N SER A 94 6.51 -0.46 2.19
CA SER A 94 5.24 -1.21 2.14
C SER A 94 4.77 -1.54 0.73
N GLY A 95 4.89 -0.59 -0.22
CA GLY A 95 4.47 -0.84 -1.60
C GLY A 95 5.33 -1.90 -2.31
N LEU A 96 6.64 -1.90 -2.06
CA LEU A 96 7.54 -2.92 -2.61
C LEU A 96 7.41 -4.25 -1.87
N GLU A 97 7.17 -4.21 -0.56
CA GLU A 97 6.91 -5.40 0.25
C GLU A 97 5.66 -6.14 -0.24
N ALA A 98 4.61 -5.42 -0.62
CA ALA A 98 3.43 -6.02 -1.23
C ALA A 98 3.78 -6.80 -2.51
N VAL A 99 4.64 -6.25 -3.37
CA VAL A 99 5.13 -6.92 -4.59
C VAL A 99 5.99 -8.14 -4.23
N ASN A 100 6.89 -8.02 -3.26
CA ASN A 100 7.72 -9.13 -2.79
C ASN A 100 6.85 -10.27 -2.23
N LEU A 101 5.84 -9.95 -1.42
CA LEU A 101 4.93 -10.92 -0.84
C LEU A 101 4.08 -11.62 -1.90
N ALA A 102 3.58 -10.88 -2.88
CA ALA A 102 2.91 -11.45 -4.05
C ALA A 102 3.82 -12.41 -4.82
N ALA A 103 5.06 -12.01 -5.11
CA ALA A 103 6.02 -12.88 -5.78
C ALA A 103 6.31 -14.14 -4.96
N MET A 104 6.44 -14.03 -3.63
CA MET A 104 6.63 -15.19 -2.74
C MET A 104 5.42 -16.14 -2.76
N LYS A 105 4.18 -15.61 -2.78
CA LYS A 105 2.93 -16.38 -2.88
C LYS A 105 2.82 -17.13 -4.21
N ILE A 106 3.23 -16.52 -5.31
CA ILE A 106 3.33 -17.21 -6.61
C ILE A 106 4.40 -18.29 -6.57
N ARG A 107 5.62 -17.96 -6.09
CA ARG A 107 6.74 -18.91 -6.04
C ARG A 107 6.52 -20.09 -5.09
N SER A 108 5.62 -19.96 -4.11
CA SER A 108 5.21 -21.09 -3.25
C SER A 108 4.33 -22.10 -3.99
N GLY A 109 3.69 -21.69 -5.10
CA GLY A 109 2.75 -22.48 -5.87
C GLY A 109 1.35 -22.54 -5.27
N TRP A 110 1.03 -21.69 -4.29
CA TRP A 110 -0.30 -21.62 -3.66
C TRP A 110 -1.21 -20.59 -4.31
N GLU A 111 -0.64 -19.57 -4.95
CA GLU A 111 -1.37 -18.56 -5.71
C GLU A 111 -0.82 -18.51 -7.14
N ASN A 112 -1.66 -18.13 -8.09
CA ASN A 112 -1.35 -18.08 -9.52
C ASN A 112 -1.44 -16.66 -10.07
N LEU A 113 -2.26 -15.79 -9.47
CA LEU A 113 -2.38 -14.40 -9.88
C LEU A 113 -2.69 -13.48 -8.69
N VAL A 114 -1.80 -12.52 -8.46
CA VAL A 114 -1.90 -11.57 -7.34
C VAL A 114 -1.80 -10.15 -7.87
N VAL A 115 -2.62 -9.26 -7.33
CA VAL A 115 -2.55 -7.82 -7.61
C VAL A 115 -1.90 -7.15 -6.41
N ALA A 116 -0.73 -6.55 -6.64
CA ALA A 116 0.08 -5.97 -5.57
C ALA A 116 0.38 -4.49 -5.81
N GLY A 117 0.49 -3.71 -4.74
CA GLY A 117 0.88 -2.31 -4.82
C GLY A 117 0.77 -1.59 -3.49
N GLY A 118 0.32 -0.34 -3.51
CA GLY A 118 0.08 0.41 -2.29
C GLY A 118 -0.67 1.70 -2.53
N VAL A 119 -1.13 2.30 -1.44
CA VAL A 119 -1.85 3.58 -1.44
C VAL A 119 -1.46 4.39 -0.21
N GLU A 120 -1.28 5.69 -0.41
CA GLU A 120 -1.13 6.65 0.67
C GLU A 120 -1.67 8.01 0.19
N SER A 121 -2.44 8.67 1.05
CA SER A 121 -3.02 10.00 0.85
C SER A 121 -2.62 10.88 2.03
N MET A 122 -1.34 11.27 2.04
CA MET A 122 -0.75 12.06 3.12
C MET A 122 -1.44 13.42 3.35
N SER A 123 -2.09 13.97 2.32
CA SER A 123 -2.85 15.22 2.43
C SER A 123 -4.13 15.07 3.26
N ARG A 124 -4.69 13.85 3.34
CA ARG A 124 -5.93 13.53 4.07
C ARG A 124 -5.66 12.76 5.36
N VAL A 125 -4.72 11.81 5.32
CA VAL A 125 -4.27 11.01 6.46
C VAL A 125 -2.76 11.28 6.65
N PRO A 126 -2.40 12.27 7.48
CA PRO A 126 -1.00 12.64 7.67
C PRO A 126 -0.16 11.50 8.23
N MET A 127 1.13 11.50 7.90
CA MET A 127 2.11 10.57 8.47
C MET A 127 2.07 10.57 10.01
N MET A 128 2.22 9.40 10.63
CA MET A 128 2.15 9.16 12.08
C MET A 128 0.74 9.32 12.69
N ARG A 129 -0.32 9.46 11.89
CA ARG A 129 -1.70 9.57 12.43
C ARG A 129 -2.18 8.28 13.08
N ASP A 130 -1.59 7.14 12.73
CA ASP A 130 -1.80 5.81 13.30
C ASP A 130 -1.13 5.61 14.67
N GLY A 131 -0.26 6.54 15.11
CA GLY A 131 0.39 6.47 16.40
C GLY A 131 1.58 5.49 16.40
N GLY A 132 1.70 4.68 17.46
CA GLY A 132 2.70 3.62 17.56
C GLY A 132 3.65 3.76 18.76
N ALA A 133 3.93 2.65 19.42
CA ALA A 133 4.74 2.61 20.64
C ALA A 133 6.13 3.23 20.45
N TRP A 134 6.76 3.02 19.29
CA TRP A 134 8.12 3.49 19.02
C TRP A 134 8.32 4.98 19.29
N ALA A 135 7.36 5.83 18.91
CA ALA A 135 7.43 7.26 19.13
C ALA A 135 6.64 7.75 20.35
N PHE A 136 5.50 7.11 20.67
CA PHE A 136 4.53 7.64 21.64
C PHE A 136 4.55 6.98 23.02
N ASP A 137 5.22 5.83 23.18
CA ASP A 137 5.47 5.24 24.50
C ASP A 137 6.81 5.77 25.06
N PRO A 138 6.84 6.49 26.20
CA PRO A 138 8.06 7.13 26.69
C PRO A 138 9.22 6.15 26.95
N GLN A 139 8.92 4.95 27.44
CA GLN A 139 9.94 3.95 27.74
C GLN A 139 10.55 3.40 26.45
N THR A 140 9.72 2.93 25.51
CA THR A 140 10.16 2.40 24.22
C THR A 140 10.91 3.46 23.41
N ASN A 141 10.43 4.70 23.39
CA ASN A 141 11.06 5.81 22.70
C ASN A 141 12.50 6.04 23.22
N TYR A 142 12.66 6.10 24.55
CA TYR A 142 13.96 6.28 25.18
C TYR A 142 14.90 5.10 24.93
N GLU A 143 14.42 3.87 25.10
CA GLU A 143 15.24 2.65 24.94
C GLU A 143 15.69 2.40 23.49
N THR A 144 14.91 2.85 22.51
CA THR A 144 15.21 2.65 21.07
C THR A 144 15.88 3.85 20.41
N TYR A 145 16.13 4.93 21.17
CA TYR A 145 16.70 6.18 20.66
C TYR A 145 15.92 6.71 19.45
N PHE A 146 14.60 6.85 19.59
CA PHE A 146 13.77 7.35 18.49
C PHE A 146 14.27 8.71 17.99
N VAL A 147 14.54 8.79 16.69
CA VAL A 147 14.99 10.01 16.01
C VAL A 147 14.20 10.16 14.71
N PRO A 148 13.63 11.35 14.42
CA PRO A 148 13.01 11.62 13.13
C PRO A 148 13.98 11.39 11.96
N GLN A 149 13.50 10.73 10.90
CA GLN A 149 14.30 10.37 9.72
C GLN A 149 15.07 11.55 9.08
N GLY A 150 14.56 12.77 9.18
CA GLY A 150 15.26 13.97 8.68
C GLY A 150 16.59 14.24 9.39
N ILE A 151 16.66 14.02 10.71
CA ILE A 151 17.90 14.20 11.48
C ILE A 151 18.95 13.16 11.05
N GLY A 152 18.53 11.91 10.81
CA GLY A 152 19.43 10.88 10.27
C GLY A 152 19.96 11.23 8.87
N ALA A 153 19.12 11.82 8.01
CA ALA A 153 19.54 12.29 6.70
C ALA A 153 20.57 13.43 6.79
N ASP A 154 20.35 14.41 7.67
CA ASP A 154 21.29 15.52 7.90
C ASP A 154 22.62 15.02 8.49
N LEU A 155 22.59 14.02 9.37
CA LEU A 155 23.80 13.40 9.90
C LEU A 155 24.61 12.73 8.80
N ILE A 156 23.97 11.93 7.92
CA ILE A 156 24.64 11.32 6.76
C ILE A 156 25.27 12.39 5.86
N ALA A 157 24.58 13.52 5.66
CA ALA A 157 25.10 14.61 4.83
C ALA A 157 26.30 15.36 5.46
N THR A 158 26.49 15.23 6.77
CA THR A 158 27.58 15.88 7.51
C THR A 158 28.85 15.01 7.58
N LEU A 159 28.70 13.68 7.45
CA LEU A 159 29.81 12.70 7.43
C LEU A 159 30.51 12.65 6.07
#